data_AF-A0A947DTI8-F1
#
_entry.id   AF-A0A947DTI8-F1
#
_cell.length_a   1.000
_cell.length_b   1.000
_cell.length_c   1.000
_cell.angle_alpha   90.00
_cell.angle_beta   90.00
_cell.angle_gamma   90.00
#
_symmetry.space_group_name_H-M   'P 1'
#
loop_
_entity.id
_entity.type
_entity.pdbx_description
1 polymer ?
#
loop_
_entity_poly.entity_id
_entity_poly.type
_entity_poly.pdbx_seq_one_letter_code
_entity_poly.pdbx_strand_id
1 'polypeptide(L)' 'MSTHLHQALENLSIADKRALGEVLIDSAESEASAPLLTDAQRTELRARLAYHRAHPDEPGVTVAELKANLLKTAY' A
#
# COMPACT_ATOMS: atom_id res chain seq x y z
N MET A 1 5.01 -16.58 11.18
CA MET A 1 5.88 -15.49 10.66
C MET A 1 6.14 -14.37 11.67
N SER A 2 5.46 -14.29 12.81
CA SER A 2 5.55 -13.15 13.74
C SER A 2 6.74 -13.16 14.72
N THR A 3 7.36 -14.32 14.94
CA THR A 3 8.48 -14.49 15.91
C THR A 3 9.77 -13.83 15.45
N HIS A 4 10.08 -13.89 14.15
CA HIS A 4 11.29 -13.28 13.59
C HIS A 4 11.28 -11.76 13.67
N LEU A 5 10.12 -11.13 13.45
CA LEU A 5 9.99 -9.67 13.56
C LEU A 5 10.17 -9.21 15.01
N HIS A 6 9.59 -9.93 15.96
CA HIS A 6 9.70 -9.59 17.38
C HIS A 6 11.16 -9.66 17.86
N GLN A 7 11.89 -10.74 17.53
CA GLN A 7 13.31 -10.86 17.86
C GLN A 7 14.16 -9.77 17.19
N ALA A 8 13.86 -9.41 15.94
CA ALA A 8 14.56 -8.32 15.26
C ALA A 8 14.36 -6.98 15.99
N LEU A 9 13.15 -6.70 16.46
CA LEU A 9 12.83 -5.47 17.22
C LEU A 9 13.51 -5.45 18.61
N GLU A 10 13.60 -6.59 19.28
CA GLU A 10 14.27 -6.69 20.59
C GLU A 10 15.77 -6.35 20.48
N ASN A 11 16.41 -6.83 19.42
CA ASN A 11 17.85 -6.69 19.16
C ASN A 11 18.27 -5.31 18.63
N LEU A 12 17.33 -4.40 18.34
CA LEU A 12 17.66 -3.03 17.93
C LEU A 12 18.35 -2.25 19.06
N SER A 13 19.32 -1.42 18.68
CA SER A 13 19.91 -0.47 19.62
C SER A 13 18.87 0.57 20.07
N ILE A 14 19.12 1.26 21.17
CA ILE A 14 18.22 2.32 21.65
C ILE A 14 18.06 3.43 20.59
N ALA A 15 19.13 3.75 19.87
CA ALA A 15 19.10 4.74 18.79
C ALA A 15 18.21 4.26 17.63
N ASP A 16 18.35 3.00 17.22
CA ASP A 16 17.55 2.45 16.12
C ASP A 16 16.08 2.27 16.50
N LYS A 17 15.79 1.94 17.76
CA LYS A 17 14.40 1.91 18.28
C LYS A 17 13.75 3.28 18.21
N ARG A 18 14.48 4.35 18.55
CA ARG A 18 13.99 5.73 18.43
C ARG A 18 13.75 6.10 16.97
N ALA A 19 14.74 5.86 16.10
CA ALA A 19 14.64 6.17 14.68
C ALA A 19 13.48 5.42 14.02
N LEU A 20 13.28 4.14 14.36
CA LEU A 20 12.12 3.37 13.91
C LEU A 20 10.81 3.98 14.39
N GLY A 21 10.73 4.41 15.65
CA GLY A 21 9.56 5.09 16.20
C GLY A 21 9.22 6.39 15.47
N GLU A 22 10.22 7.22 15.18
CA GLU A 22 10.04 8.48 14.43
C GLU A 22 9.53 8.20 13.01
N VAL A 23 10.14 7.25 12.30
CA VAL A 23 9.68 6.86 10.95
C VAL A 23 8.24 6.31 10.96
N LEU A 24 7.86 5.55 11.99
CA LEU A 24 6.50 5.03 12.13
C LEU A 24 5.48 6.15 12.40
N ILE A 25 5.85 7.15 13.20
CA ILE A 25 5.02 8.34 13.45
C ILE A 25 4.84 9.13 12.16
N ASP A 26 5.93 9.44 11.45
CA ASP A 26 5.90 10.17 10.18
C ASP A 26 5.05 9.45 9.13
N SER A 27 5.16 8.11 9.06
CA SER A 27 4.34 7.27 8.19
C SER A 27 2.85 7.37 8.54
N ALA A 28 2.51 7.30 9.84
CA ALA A 28 1.12 7.38 10.30
C ALA A 28 0.51 8.77 10.03
N GLU A 29 1.28 9.84 10.22
CA GLU A 29 0.84 11.20 9.90
C GLU A 29 0.64 11.41 8.40
N SER A 30 1.52 10.83 7.57
CA SER A 30 1.40 10.83 6.12
C SER A 30 0.15 10.09 5.65
N GLU A 31 -0.14 8.91 6.22
CA GLU A 31 -1.35 8.14 5.92
C GLU A 31 -2.62 8.86 6.41
N ALA A 32 -2.59 9.48 7.59
CA ALA A 32 -3.70 10.27 8.11
C ALA A 32 -4.00 11.50 7.25
N SER A 33 -2.98 12.05 6.59
CA SER A 33 -3.09 13.20 5.69
C SER A 33 -3.36 12.81 4.23
N ALA A 34 -3.41 11.52 3.92
CA ALA A 34 -3.65 11.07 2.55
C ALA A 34 -5.06 11.51 2.11
N PRO A 35 -5.21 12.15 0.94
CA PRO A 35 -6.51 12.56 0.45
C PRO A 35 -7.42 11.33 0.36
N LEU A 36 -8.61 11.44 0.94
CA LEU A 36 -9.62 10.39 0.87
C LEU A 36 -9.88 10.04 -0.59
N LEU A 37 -9.73 8.76 -0.94
CA LEU A 37 -10.10 8.26 -2.25
C LEU A 37 -11.53 8.66 -2.57
N THR A 38 -11.76 9.17 -3.78
CA THR A 38 -13.11 9.40 -4.30
C THR A 38 -13.87 8.08 -4.37
N ASP A 39 -15.19 8.11 -4.42
CA ASP A 39 -15.99 6.89 -4.51
C ASP A 39 -15.68 6.08 -5.77
N ALA A 40 -15.37 6.76 -6.88
CA ALA A 40 -14.93 6.13 -8.12
C ALA A 40 -13.58 5.40 -7.93
N GLN A 41 -12.60 6.06 -7.31
CA GLN A 41 -11.30 5.45 -7.01
C GLN A 41 -11.41 4.26 -6.04
N ARG A 42 -12.26 4.39 -5.01
CA ARG A 42 -12.50 3.31 -4.04
C ARG A 42 -13.17 2.11 -4.69
N THR A 43 -14.11 2.34 -5.61
CA THR A 43 -14.80 1.29 -6.37
C THR A 43 -13.82 0.56 -7.28
N GLU A 44 -12.99 1.29 -8.02
CA GLU A 44 -11.96 0.70 -8.88
C GLU A 44 -10.95 -0.13 -8.09
N LEU A 45 -10.47 0.39 -6.95
CA LEU A 45 -9.53 -0.34 -6.09
C LEU A 45 -10.15 -1.65 -5.58
N ARG A 46 -11.41 -1.62 -5.14
CA ARG A 46 -12.13 -2.83 -4.68
C ARG A 46 -12.28 -3.85 -5.80
N ALA A 47 -12.64 -3.41 -7.01
CA ALA A 47 -12.77 -4.29 -8.17
C ALA A 47 -11.46 -5.01 -8.49
N ARG A 48 -10.34 -4.26 -8.53
CA ARG A 48 -9.00 -4.82 -8.77
C ARG A 48 -8.56 -5.80 -7.69
N LEU A 49 -8.78 -5.47 -6.42
CA LEU A 49 -8.45 -6.36 -5.31
C LEU A 49 -9.28 -7.65 -5.35
N ALA A 50 -10.57 -7.55 -5.68
CA ALA A 50 -11.42 -8.73 -5.86
C ALA A 50 -10.94 -9.61 -7.01
N TYR A 51 -10.58 -8.99 -8.14
CA TYR A 51 -10.03 -9.69 -9.30
C TYR A 51 -8.72 -10.43 -8.95
N HIS A 52 -7.76 -9.75 -8.33
CA HIS A 52 -6.48 -10.35 -7.94
C HIS A 52 -6.66 -11.50 -6.93
N ARG A 53 -7.60 -11.37 -5.99
CA ARG A 53 -7.90 -12.46 -5.04
C ARG A 53 -8.48 -13.69 -5.72
N ALA A 54 -9.24 -13.50 -6.80
CA ALA A 54 -9.78 -14.59 -7.60
C ALA A 54 -8.74 -15.19 -8.57
N HIS A 55 -7.75 -14.39 -8.99
CA HIS A 55 -6.72 -14.77 -9.99
C HIS A 55 -5.31 -14.40 -9.48
N PRO A 56 -4.81 -15.04 -8.42
CA PRO A 56 -3.56 -14.64 -7.76
C PRO A 56 -2.31 -14.86 -8.62
N ASP A 57 -2.37 -15.77 -9.58
CA ASP A 57 -1.25 -16.10 -10.47
C ASP A 57 -1.25 -15.27 -11.77
N GLU A 58 -2.30 -14.48 -12.00
CA GLU A 58 -2.35 -13.60 -13.15
C GLU A 58 -1.48 -12.35 -12.91
N PRO A 59 -0.66 -11.95 -13.90
CA PRO A 59 0.09 -10.71 -13.81
C PRO A 59 -0.83 -9.52 -13.55
N GLY A 60 -0.55 -8.77 -12.49
CA GLY A 60 -1.26 -7.52 -12.22
C GLY A 60 -1.03 -6.48 -13.32
N VAL A 61 -1.95 -5.53 -13.42
CA VAL A 61 -1.85 -4.41 -14.37
C VAL A 61 -0.88 -3.36 -13.85
N THR A 62 0.03 -2.90 -14.69
CA THR A 62 0.98 -1.83 -14.38
C THR A 62 0.29 -0.47 -14.29
N VAL A 63 0.93 0.50 -13.63
CA VAL A 63 0.47 1.90 -13.60
C VAL A 63 0.39 2.52 -15.00
N ALA A 64 1.27 2.11 -15.91
CA ALA A 64 1.27 2.57 -17.30
C ALA A 64 0.04 2.10 -18.07
N GLU A 65 -0.31 0.82 -17.95
CA GLU A 65 -1.51 0.22 -18.57
C GLU A 65 -2.79 0.80 -17.99
N LEU A 66 -2.79 1.07 -16.68
CA LEU A 66 -3.85 1.79 -15.98
C LEU A 66 -4.13 3.17 -16.60
N LYS A 67 -3.08 3.97 -16.79
CA LYS A 67 -3.17 5.28 -17.42
C LYS A 67 -3.65 5.17 -18.86
N ALA A 68 -3.14 4.21 -19.62
CA ALA A 68 -3.55 3.99 -21.00
C ALA A 68 -5.04 3.63 -21.11
N ASN A 69 -5.57 2.81 -20.21
CA ASN A 69 -6.98 2.44 -20.20
C ASN A 69 -7.90 3.60 -19.83
N LEU A 70 -7.51 4.43 -18.84
CA LEU A 70 -8.29 5.63 -18.48
C LEU A 70 -8.40 6.62 -19.64
N LEU A 71 -7.33 6.78 -20.43
CA LEU A 71 -7.31 7.67 -21.59
C LEU A 71 -8.12 7.12 -22.77
N LYS A 72 -8.27 5.80 -22.87
CA LYS A 72 -9.10 5.15 -23.91
C LYS A 72 -10.59 5.32 -23.68
N THR A 73 -11.04 5.42 -22.43
CA THR A 73 -12.47 5.60 -22.09
C THR A 73 -12.95 7.05 -22.26
N ALA A 74 -12.05 7.98 -22.57
CA ALA A 74 -12.34 9.41 -22.71
C ALA A 74 -12.56 9.87 -24.17
N TYR A 75 -12.59 8.94 -25.13
CA TYR A 75 -12.84 9.17 -26.56
C TYR A 75 -14.07 8.40 -27.07
#